data_AF-A0A3M7PYH3-F1
#
_entry.id   AF-A0A3M7PYH3-F1
#
_cell.length_a   1.000
_cell.length_b   1.000
_cell.length_c   1.000
_cell.angle_alpha   90.00
_cell.angle_beta   90.00
_cell.angle_gamma   90.00
#
_symmetry.space_group_name_H-M   'P 1'
#
loop_
_entity.id
_entity.type
_entity.pdbx_description
1 polymer ?
#
loop_
_entity_poly.entity_id
_entity_poly.type
_entity_poly.pdbx_seq_one_letter_code
_entity_poly.pdbx_strand_id
1 'polypeptide(L)'
;MEGLYTAISDEFPICRKYPLTSRLLISSVPFLTSLPTVTYGGIYVVQWMDTFAISPSVLLIVCTEVVTISWFYGLNKFCNNIKEMNGSKPFINWRLSWKYLCPALLFLIVLFDILFFPGLAYGSYVYPKWAISLGYTLNALALSPIPGYALFYFIKKNKFSQ
;
A
#
# COMPACT_ATOMS: atom_id res chain seq x y z
N MET A 1 -7.20 -4.52 11.22
CA MET A 1 -6.83 -3.78 12.45
C MET A 1 -5.57 -4.33 13.08
N GLU A 2 -5.46 -5.65 13.29
CA GLU A 2 -4.23 -6.27 13.84
C GLU A 2 -2.95 -5.90 13.07
N GLY A 3 -2.94 -6.02 11.74
CA GLY A 3 -1.75 -5.66 10.94
C GLY A 3 -1.28 -4.20 11.13
N LEU A 4 -2.22 -3.26 11.24
CA LEU A 4 -1.91 -1.84 11.50
C LEU A 4 -1.35 -1.65 12.91
N TYR A 5 -1.98 -2.27 13.91
CA TYR A 5 -1.52 -2.18 15.30
C TYR A 5 -0.13 -2.78 15.48
N THR A 6 0.12 -3.96 14.91
CA THR A 6 1.43 -4.60 14.96
C THR A 6 2.50 -3.75 14.28
N ALA A 7 2.22 -3.23 13.08
CA ALA A 7 3.17 -2.36 12.38
C ALA A 7 3.54 -1.10 13.19
N ILE A 8 2.56 -0.44 13.81
CA ILE A 8 2.81 0.74 14.66
C ILE A 8 3.53 0.34 15.95
N SER A 9 3.16 -0.79 16.55
CA SER A 9 3.77 -1.27 17.79
C SER A 9 5.21 -1.76 17.61
N ASP A 10 5.57 -2.24 16.42
CA ASP A 10 6.93 -2.65 16.08
C ASP A 10 7.86 -1.44 15.88
N GLU A 11 7.34 -0.35 15.30
CA GLU A 11 8.11 0.88 15.07
C GLU A 11 8.25 1.73 16.35
N PHE A 12 7.19 1.84 17.16
CA PHE A 12 7.17 2.69 18.35
C PHE A 12 7.15 1.88 19.67
N PRO A 13 8.26 1.84 20.44
CA PRO A 13 8.30 1.10 21.71
C PRO A 13 7.36 1.68 22.77
N ILE A 14 6.93 2.93 22.63
CA ILE A 14 5.94 3.60 23.49
C ILE A 14 4.58 2.91 23.41
N CYS A 15 4.19 2.44 22.22
CA CYS A 15 2.92 1.73 22.00
C CYS A 15 2.88 0.37 22.70
N ARG A 16 4.05 -0.27 22.85
CA ARG A 16 4.22 -1.52 23.61
C ARG A 16 4.22 -1.30 25.13
N LYS A 17 4.66 -0.13 25.61
CA LYS A 17 4.65 0.22 27.05
C LYS A 17 3.24 0.43 27.60
N TYR A 18 2.32 0.95 26.79
CA TYR A 18 0.92 1.17 27.18
C TYR A 18 -0.05 0.57 26.14
N PRO A 19 -0.25 -0.76 26.13
CA PRO A 19 -0.99 -1.45 25.07
C PRO A 19 -2.49 -1.12 25.02
N LEU A 20 -3.11 -0.85 26.18
CA LEU A 20 -4.54 -0.51 26.24
C LEU A 20 -4.82 0.88 25.65
N THR A 21 -4.03 1.89 26.04
CA THR A 21 -4.22 3.26 25.54
C THR A 21 -3.82 3.39 24.07
N SER A 22 -2.75 2.71 23.63
CA SER A 22 -2.34 2.71 22.23
C SER A 22 -3.38 2.06 21.31
N ARG A 23 -3.98 0.92 21.72
CA ARG A 23 -5.07 0.27 20.97
C ARG A 23 -6.29 1.17 20.81
N LEU A 24 -6.73 1.82 21.89
CA LEU A 24 -7.87 2.73 21.86
C LEU A 24 -7.61 3.96 20.98
N LEU A 25 -6.39 4.49 21.01
CA LEU A 25 -6.02 5.64 20.19
C LEU A 25 -5.91 5.27 18.70
N ILE A 26 -5.37 4.08 18.39
CA ILE A 26 -5.26 3.61 17.00
C ILE A 26 -6.63 3.25 16.43
N SER A 27 -7.56 2.73 17.23
CA SER A 27 -8.92 2.38 16.77
C SER A 27 -9.85 3.58 16.65
N SER A 28 -9.61 4.66 17.40
CA SER A 28 -10.45 5.88 17.33
C SER A 28 -10.28 6.62 16.01
N VAL A 29 -9.10 6.60 15.40
CA VAL A 29 -8.83 7.25 14.10
C VAL A 29 -9.72 6.72 12.97
N PRO A 30 -9.73 5.42 12.63
CA PRO A 30 -10.61 4.90 11.58
C PRO A 30 -12.09 4.98 11.95
N PHE A 31 -12.44 4.97 13.25
CA PHE A 31 -13.81 5.21 13.68
C PHE A 31 -14.28 6.63 13.32
N LEU A 32 -13.46 7.65 13.56
CA LEU A 32 -13.77 9.02 13.18
C LEU A 32 -13.81 9.18 11.65
N THR A 33 -12.88 8.55 10.93
CA THR A 33 -12.82 8.58 9.46
C THR A 33 -14.00 7.85 8.80
N SER A 34 -14.62 6.87 9.48
CA SER A 34 -15.78 6.16 8.94
C SER A 34 -17.12 6.86 9.15
N LEU A 35 -17.23 7.81 10.10
CA LEU A 35 -18.48 8.55 10.36
C LEU A 35 -19.16 9.15 9.10
N PRO A 36 -18.43 9.75 8.14
CA PRO A 36 -19.05 10.30 6.92
C PRO A 36 -19.78 9.23 6.08
N THR A 37 -19.36 7.97 6.15
CA THR A 37 -19.93 6.86 5.36
C THR A 37 -21.32 6.41 5.85
N VAL A 38 -21.73 6.82 7.06
CA VAL A 38 -23.02 6.44 7.66
C VAL A 38 -24.09 7.52 7.46
N THR A 39 -23.74 8.64 6.83
CA THR A 39 -24.69 9.72 6.53
C THR A 39 -25.64 9.35 5.37
N TYR A 40 -26.69 10.12 5.14
CA TYR A 40 -27.65 9.89 4.02
C TYR A 40 -26.97 9.84 2.64
N GLY A 41 -25.82 10.51 2.47
CA GLY A 41 -24.99 10.46 1.25
C GLY A 41 -23.85 9.44 1.31
N GLY A 42 -23.82 8.57 2.32
CA GLY A 42 -22.70 7.69 2.63
C GLY A 42 -22.30 6.76 1.49
N ILE A 43 -23.27 6.27 0.70
CA ILE A 43 -23.00 5.41 -0.46
C ILE A 43 -22.08 6.07 -1.50
N TYR A 44 -22.21 7.38 -1.71
CA TYR A 44 -21.35 8.12 -2.64
C TYR A 44 -19.92 8.24 -2.12
N VAL A 45 -19.76 8.39 -0.80
CA VAL A 45 -18.46 8.44 -0.14
C VAL A 45 -17.79 7.07 -0.20
N VAL A 46 -18.54 6.00 0.09
CA VAL A 46 -18.05 4.62 0.02
C VAL A 46 -17.59 4.27 -1.40
N GLN A 47 -18.40 4.57 -2.41
CA GLN A 47 -18.04 4.31 -3.81
C GLN A 47 -16.77 5.07 -4.22
N TRP A 48 -16.66 6.34 -3.81
CA TRP A 48 -15.48 7.15 -4.09
C TRP A 48 -14.24 6.59 -3.39
N MET A 49 -14.35 6.17 -2.13
CA MET A 49 -13.25 5.54 -1.38
C MET A 49 -12.84 4.19 -1.99
N ASP A 50 -13.78 3.36 -2.41
CA ASP A 50 -13.47 2.07 -3.04
C ASP A 50 -12.69 2.25 -4.35
N THR A 51 -13.17 3.20 -5.17
CA THR A 51 -12.56 3.46 -6.48
C THR A 51 -11.20 4.15 -6.38
N PHE A 52 -11.03 5.11 -5.46
CA PHE A 52 -9.79 5.90 -5.38
C PHE A 52 -8.85 5.53 -4.24
N ALA A 53 -9.32 5.09 -3.08
CA ALA A 53 -8.46 4.86 -1.91
C ALA A 53 -7.86 3.46 -1.86
N ILE A 54 -8.58 2.45 -2.33
CA ILE A 54 -8.18 1.04 -2.16
C ILE A 54 -7.54 0.50 -3.44
N SER A 55 -8.31 0.44 -4.53
CA SER A 55 -7.91 -0.29 -5.75
C SER A 55 -6.59 0.21 -6.37
N PRO A 56 -6.48 1.47 -6.81
CA PRO A 56 -5.25 1.93 -7.47
C PRO A 56 -4.05 2.06 -6.51
N SER A 57 -4.28 2.50 -5.26
CA SER A 57 -3.22 2.61 -4.26
C SER A 57 -2.55 1.28 -3.94
N VAL A 58 -3.33 0.24 -3.62
CA VAL A 58 -2.77 -1.06 -3.21
C VAL A 58 -2.05 -1.75 -4.35
N LEU A 59 -2.59 -1.67 -5.57
CA LEU A 59 -1.97 -2.26 -6.76
C LEU A 59 -0.58 -1.67 -7.02
N LEU A 60 -0.45 -0.35 -6.91
CA LEU A 60 0.83 0.33 -7.10
C LEU A 60 1.84 0.01 -5.99
N ILE A 61 1.39 -0.09 -4.73
CA ILE A 61 2.25 -0.48 -3.60
C ILE A 61 2.78 -1.90 -3.80
N VAL A 62 1.89 -2.87 -4.06
CA VAL A 62 2.26 -4.28 -4.27
C VAL A 62 3.14 -4.44 -5.51
N CYS A 63 2.88 -3.69 -6.59
CA CYS A 63 3.75 -3.68 -7.76
C CYS A 63 5.17 -3.25 -7.40
N THR A 64 5.30 -2.17 -6.64
CA THR A 64 6.61 -1.67 -6.17
C THR A 64 7.30 -2.66 -5.24
N GLU A 65 6.57 -3.31 -4.33
CA GLU A 65 7.11 -4.34 -3.44
C GLU A 65 7.64 -5.56 -4.21
N VAL A 66 6.87 -6.09 -5.17
CA VAL A 66 7.26 -7.26 -5.96
C VAL A 66 8.48 -6.96 -6.83
N VAL A 67 8.53 -5.77 -7.45
CA VAL A 67 9.69 -5.30 -8.21
C VAL A 67 10.92 -5.16 -7.31
N THR A 68 10.74 -4.59 -6.12
CA THR A 68 11.80 -4.43 -5.13
C THR A 68 12.38 -5.79 -4.70
N ILE A 69 11.53 -6.77 -4.39
CA ILE A 69 11.99 -8.10 -3.97
C ILE A 69 12.66 -8.85 -5.13
N SER A 70 12.06 -8.79 -6.33
CA SER A 70 12.48 -9.62 -7.46
C SER A 70 13.79 -9.16 -8.10
N TRP A 71 13.97 -7.85 -8.27
CA TRP A 71 15.13 -7.28 -8.95
C TRP A 71 16.13 -6.58 -8.02
N PHE A 72 15.67 -5.78 -7.06
CA PHE A 72 16.59 -5.04 -6.18
C PHE A 72 17.16 -5.90 -5.05
N TYR A 73 16.32 -6.61 -4.30
CA TYR A 73 16.76 -7.53 -3.25
C TYR A 73 17.44 -8.77 -3.85
N GLY A 74 16.88 -9.26 -4.97
CA GLY A 74 17.41 -10.38 -5.73
C GLY A 74 16.82 -11.71 -5.28
N LEU A 75 16.22 -12.41 -6.24
CA LEU A 75 15.52 -13.69 -6.02
C LEU A 75 16.37 -14.76 -5.31
N ASN A 76 17.68 -14.79 -5.56
CA ASN A 76 18.58 -15.77 -4.95
C ASN A 76 18.72 -15.58 -3.44
N LYS A 77 18.82 -14.32 -2.97
CA LYS A 77 18.87 -14.01 -1.54
C LYS A 77 17.54 -14.35 -0.88
N PHE A 78 16.43 -14.00 -1.53
CA PHE A 78 15.10 -14.35 -1.05
C PHE A 78 14.90 -15.86 -0.90
N CYS A 79 15.32 -16.66 -1.90
CA CYS A 79 15.26 -18.12 -1.82
C CYS A 79 16.15 -18.72 -0.74
N ASN A 80 17.29 -18.09 -0.45
CA ASN A 80 18.17 -18.54 0.65
C ASN A 80 17.52 -18.25 2.01
N ASN A 81 16.91 -17.08 2.22
CA ASN A 81 16.17 -16.80 3.45
C ASN A 81 15.02 -17.81 3.67
N ILE A 82 14.29 -18.15 2.61
CA ILE A 82 13.23 -19.17 2.69
C ILE A 82 13.81 -20.54 3.05
N LYS A 83 14.97 -20.88 2.52
CA LYS A 83 15.66 -22.13 2.87
C LYS A 83 16.07 -22.15 4.35
N GLU A 84 16.52 -21.03 4.89
CA GLU A 84 16.87 -20.93 6.32
C GLU A 84 15.64 -21.06 7.22
N MET A 85 14.47 -20.57 6.78
CA MET A 85 13.22 -20.67 7.54
C MET A 85 12.58 -22.06 7.48
N ASN A 86 12.49 -22.67 6.30
CA ASN A 86 11.76 -23.93 6.06
C ASN A 86 12.68 -25.15 5.84
N GLY A 87 14.00 -24.99 5.89
CA GLY A 87 14.99 -26.04 5.64
C GLY A 87 15.19 -26.44 4.17
N SER A 88 14.24 -26.12 3.28
CA SER A 88 14.25 -26.51 1.85
C SER A 88 14.16 -25.32 0.90
N LYS A 89 14.85 -25.39 -0.24
CA LYS A 89 14.77 -24.34 -1.27
C LYS A 89 13.47 -24.49 -2.07
N PRO A 90 12.78 -23.38 -2.40
CA PRO A 90 11.60 -23.44 -3.26
C PRO A 90 11.96 -23.91 -4.69
N PHE A 91 11.03 -24.61 -5.33
CA PHE A 91 11.17 -25.13 -6.70
C PHE A 91 11.44 -24.00 -7.72
N ILE A 92 12.07 -24.35 -8.85
CA ILE A 92 12.44 -23.37 -9.89
C ILE A 92 11.22 -22.71 -10.55
N ASN A 93 10.10 -23.40 -10.65
CA ASN A 93 8.86 -22.84 -11.20
C ASN A 93 8.32 -21.71 -10.33
N TRP A 94 8.38 -21.88 -9.01
CA TRP A 94 7.98 -20.85 -8.05
C TRP A 94 8.86 -19.61 -8.12
N ARG A 95 10.15 -19.83 -8.35
CA ARG A 95 11.16 -18.78 -8.59
C ARG A 95 10.86 -17.97 -9.86
N LEU A 96 10.48 -18.64 -10.95
CA LEU A 96 10.08 -18.00 -12.19
C LEU A 96 8.78 -17.20 -12.04
N SER A 97 7.81 -17.73 -11.29
CA SER A 97 6.55 -17.03 -11.00
C SER A 97 6.81 -15.70 -10.30
N TRP A 98 7.64 -15.67 -9.27
CA TRP A 98 7.96 -14.43 -8.56
C TRP A 98 8.73 -13.43 -9.42
N LYS A 99 9.68 -13.90 -10.23
CA LYS A 99 10.55 -13.00 -10.99
C LYS A 99 9.85 -12.37 -12.20
N TYR A 100 8.98 -13.10 -12.87
CA TYR A 100 8.41 -12.68 -14.16
C TYR A 100 6.89 -12.69 -14.18
N LEU A 101 6.24 -13.75 -13.68
CA LEU A 101 4.79 -13.86 -13.78
C LEU A 101 4.07 -12.82 -12.90
N CYS A 102 4.46 -12.71 -11.62
CA CYS A 102 3.89 -11.75 -10.68
C CYS A 102 4.02 -10.30 -11.15
N PRO A 103 5.23 -9.79 -11.49
CA PRO A 103 5.35 -8.41 -11.97
C PRO A 103 4.65 -8.19 -13.31
N ALA A 104 4.64 -9.17 -14.22
CA ALA A 104 3.94 -9.04 -15.50
C ALA A 104 2.41 -8.94 -15.31
N LEU A 105 1.82 -9.78 -14.45
CA LEU A 105 0.39 -9.73 -14.15
C LEU A 105 0.00 -8.44 -13.43
N LEU A 106 0.80 -7.99 -12.46
CA LEU A 106 0.54 -6.73 -11.75
C LEU A 106 0.64 -5.53 -12.70
N PHE A 107 1.65 -5.50 -13.57
CA PHE A 107 1.80 -4.46 -14.57
C PHE A 107 0.61 -4.45 -15.56
N LEU A 108 0.16 -5.63 -15.99
CA LEU A 108 -0.99 -5.79 -16.87
C LEU A 108 -2.26 -5.22 -16.22
N ILE A 109 -2.53 -5.56 -14.96
CA ILE A 109 -3.72 -5.07 -14.23
C ILE A 109 -3.69 -3.54 -14.10
N VAL A 110 -2.55 -2.95 -13.72
CA VAL A 110 -2.40 -1.49 -13.63
C VAL A 110 -2.60 -0.82 -14.99
N LEU A 111 -2.10 -1.43 -16.06
CA LEU A 111 -2.26 -0.91 -17.41
C LEU A 111 -3.73 -0.96 -17.86
N PHE A 112 -4.45 -2.05 -17.57
CA PHE A 112 -5.88 -2.13 -17.83
C PHE A 112 -6.68 -1.10 -17.01
N ASP A 113 -6.34 -0.91 -15.73
CA ASP A 113 -7.01 0.05 -14.86
C ASP A 113 -6.87 1.49 -15.40
N ILE A 114 -5.69 1.85 -15.90
CA ILE A 114 -5.45 3.19 -16.49
C ILE A 114 -6.17 3.35 -17.84
N LEU A 115 -6.14 2.33 -18.70
CA LEU A 115 -6.70 2.43 -20.06
C LEU A 115 -8.23 2.38 -20.10
N PHE A 116 -8.83 1.60 -19.21
CA PHE A 116 -10.27 1.32 -19.23
C PHE A 116 -11.03 2.03 -18.12
N PHE A 117 -10.44 3.01 -17.42
CA PHE A 117 -11.10 3.73 -16.33
C PHE A 117 -12.40 4.40 -16.83
N PRO A 118 -13.59 3.85 -16.52
CA PRO A 118 -14.82 4.51 -16.87
C PRO A 118 -14.95 5.71 -15.93
N GLY A 119 -15.19 6.90 -16.48
CA GLY A 119 -15.32 8.12 -15.65
C GLY A 119 -16.25 7.88 -14.45
N LEU A 120 -15.88 8.41 -13.28
CA LEU A 120 -16.57 8.12 -12.02
C LEU A 120 -18.02 8.61 -12.07
N ALA A 121 -18.97 7.69 -12.22
CA ALA A 121 -20.40 7.95 -12.21
C ALA A 121 -21.11 6.87 -11.37
N TYR A 122 -22.04 7.29 -10.52
CA TYR A 122 -22.86 6.39 -9.74
C TYR A 122 -24.34 6.67 -10.02
N GLY A 123 -25.00 5.76 -10.75
CA GLY A 123 -26.36 5.98 -11.25
C GLY A 123 -26.43 7.20 -12.18
N SER A 124 -27.24 8.20 -11.82
CA SER A 124 -27.36 9.48 -12.53
C SER A 124 -26.40 10.56 -12.02
N TYR A 125 -25.62 10.30 -10.97
CA TYR A 125 -24.72 11.27 -10.38
C TYR A 125 -23.32 11.17 -11.00
N VAL A 126 -22.88 12.25 -11.63
CA VAL A 126 -21.51 12.41 -12.14
C VAL A 126 -20.69 13.14 -11.10
N TYR A 127 -19.57 12.54 -10.69
CA TYR A 127 -18.72 13.15 -9.67
C TYR A 127 -18.05 14.43 -10.19
N PRO A 128 -17.99 15.49 -9.37
CA PRO A 128 -17.35 16.73 -9.76
C PRO A 128 -15.82 16.55 -9.88
N LYS A 129 -15.19 17.34 -10.75
CA LYS A 129 -13.74 17.25 -11.03
C LYS A 129 -12.86 17.40 -9.79
N TRP A 130 -13.28 18.21 -8.80
CA TRP A 130 -12.53 18.36 -7.56
C TRP A 130 -12.47 17.06 -6.75
N ALA A 131 -13.53 16.25 -6.76
CA ALA A 131 -13.56 14.98 -6.04
C ALA A 131 -12.65 13.95 -6.71
N ILE A 132 -12.60 13.94 -8.04
CA ILE A 132 -11.67 13.12 -8.83
C ILE A 132 -10.22 13.54 -8.54
N SER A 133 -9.93 14.85 -8.54
CA SER A 133 -8.60 15.37 -8.21
C SER A 133 -8.16 14.97 -6.80
N LEU A 134 -9.07 15.04 -5.82
CA LEU A 134 -8.78 14.59 -4.45
C LEU A 134 -8.43 13.09 -4.42
N GLY A 135 -9.11 12.27 -5.21
CA GLY A 135 -8.84 10.83 -5.29
C GLY A 135 -7.43 10.53 -5.77
N TYR A 136 -6.99 11.20 -6.84
CA TYR A 136 -5.61 11.06 -7.32
C TYR A 136 -4.58 11.60 -6.33
N THR A 137 -4.86 12.69 -5.62
CA THR A 137 -3.94 13.18 -4.57
C THR A 137 -3.82 12.21 -3.40
N LEU A 138 -4.90 11.52 -3.04
CA LEU A 138 -4.88 10.47 -2.01
C LEU A 138 -4.01 9.29 -2.43
N ASN A 139 -4.13 8.85 -3.69
CA ASN A 139 -3.26 7.82 -4.26
C ASN A 139 -1.78 8.23 -4.22
N ALA A 140 -1.48 9.45 -4.65
CA ALA A 140 -0.12 9.97 -4.61
C ALA A 140 0.43 10.04 -3.17
N LEU A 141 -0.41 10.43 -2.21
CA LEU A 141 -0.03 10.48 -0.80
C LEU A 141 0.28 9.09 -0.25
N ALA A 142 -0.49 8.06 -0.63
CA ALA A 142 -0.24 6.67 -0.23
C ALA A 142 1.10 6.13 -0.76
N LEU A 143 1.50 6.52 -1.97
CA LEU A 143 2.80 6.14 -2.55
C LEU A 143 3.97 6.98 -2.02
N SER A 144 3.72 8.22 -1.60
CA SER A 144 4.76 9.19 -1.20
C SER A 144 5.74 8.75 -0.11
N PRO A 145 5.41 7.86 0.86
CA PRO A 145 6.36 7.43 1.89
C PRO A 145 7.55 6.66 1.31
N ILE A 146 7.36 5.93 0.20
CA ILE A 146 8.42 5.16 -0.45
C ILE A 146 9.56 6.07 -0.95
N PRO A 147 9.32 7.05 -1.85
CA PRO A 147 10.37 7.99 -2.24
C PRO A 147 10.78 8.93 -1.11
N GLY A 148 9.85 9.31 -0.21
CA GLY A 148 10.15 10.15 0.95
C GLY A 148 11.20 9.53 1.87
N TYR A 149 11.06 8.24 2.20
CA TYR A 149 12.03 7.52 3.02
C TYR A 149 13.36 7.31 2.29
N ALA A 150 13.32 7.01 0.98
CA ALA A 150 14.53 6.90 0.17
C ALA A 150 15.34 8.21 0.19
N LEU A 151 14.69 9.36 -0.05
CA LEU A 151 15.32 10.68 0.01
C LEU A 151 15.89 11.00 1.40
N PHE A 152 15.12 10.73 2.46
CA PHE A 152 15.59 10.91 3.84
C PHE A 152 16.87 10.13 4.12
N TYR A 153 16.93 8.87 3.68
CA TYR A 153 18.11 8.04 3.84
C TYR A 153 19.32 8.57 3.06
N PHE A 154 19.12 9.01 1.81
CA PHE A 154 20.18 9.62 1.00
C PHE A 154 20.76 10.89 1.64
N ILE A 155 19.91 11.78 2.15
CA ILE A 155 20.34 13.02 2.82
C ILE A 155 21.11 12.70 4.10
N LYS A 156 20.61 11.77 4.92
CA LYS A 156 21.27 11.38 6.18
C LYS A 156 22.63 10.71 5.93
N LYS A 157 22.73 9.86 4.91
CA LYS A 157 24.00 9.23 4.52
C LYS A 157 25.03 10.26 4.05
N ASN A 158 24.64 11.27 3.27
CA ASN A 158 25.54 12.35 2.85
C ASN A 158 26.06 13.15 4.05
N LYS A 159 25.23 13.36 5.07
CA LYS A 159 25.60 14.10 6.29
C LYS A 159 26.55 13.34 7.23
N PHE A 160 26.69 12.02 7.07
CA PHE A 160 27.59 11.16 7.85
C PHE A 160 28.91 10.85 7.12
N SER A 161 29.03 11.25 5.85
CA SER A 161 30.23 11.08 5.01
C SER A 161 31.10 12.35 4.95
N GLN A 162 30.73 13.41 5.68
CA GLN A 162 31.57 14.57 6.02
C GLN A 162 31.89 14.53 7.50
#